data_AF-A0A661FVJ0-F1
#
_entry.id   AF-A0A661FVJ0-F1
#
_cell.length_a   1.000
_cell.length_b   1.000
_cell.length_c   1.000
_cell.angle_alpha   90.00
_cell.angle_beta   90.00
_cell.angle_gamma   90.00
#
_symmetry.space_group_name_H-M   'P 1'
#
loop_
_entity.id
_entity.type
_entity.pdbx_description
1 polymer ?
#
loop_
_entity_poly.entity_id
_entity_poly.type
_entity_poly.pdbx_seq_one_letter_code
_entity_poly.pdbx_strand_id
1 'polypeptide(L)'
;MNAPAKTPLIIAHRGASGYLPEHSLAAKALAYGLGADYLEQDVVASRDGALLVLHDVWLDDVSNVAERFTGRSREDGRHYCIDFDLDEIQTLQFGERVDPATGQEKFPGRFARKAGGFKVVTFDEEIRFIQGLNASTGRNVGIYPEIKVPQWHVEQGIDLAALLIDALDAHGYLQQASRIYLQCFDAETLGRVRQQVGTALPIIQLLNSSTKVDIKLLRDITGYANGIGPSMKLIMHGMQPDGSFDLSDLVSQAHSIGLEVHPYTFRVDQMPEGCHDFDALLRLFITDLGVDGLFTDFTDLVAQFIRDA
;
A
#
# COMPACT_ATOMS: atom_id res chain seq x y z
N MET A 1 -5.67 25.13 25.86
CA MET A 1 -5.55 25.39 24.41
C MET A 1 -5.20 24.05 23.80
N ASN A 2 -6.16 23.38 23.16
CA ASN A 2 -5.89 22.10 22.49
C ASN A 2 -4.93 22.39 21.34
N ALA A 3 -3.87 21.59 21.21
CA ALA A 3 -3.03 21.64 20.03
C ALA A 3 -3.92 21.50 18.78
N PRO A 4 -3.63 22.20 17.68
CA PRO A 4 -4.35 21.95 16.43
C PRO A 4 -4.26 20.46 16.11
N ALA A 5 -5.39 19.85 15.75
CA ALA A 5 -5.42 18.44 15.37
C ALA A 5 -4.39 18.20 14.25
N LYS A 6 -3.52 17.19 14.41
CA LYS A 6 -2.52 16.81 13.40
C LYS A 6 -3.27 16.41 12.14
N THR A 7 -3.03 17.10 11.02
CA THR A 7 -3.58 16.69 9.72
C THR A 7 -3.01 15.31 9.36
N PRO A 8 -3.86 14.32 9.04
CA PRO A 8 -3.38 12.99 8.69
C PRO A 8 -2.63 13.01 7.35
N LEU A 9 -1.68 12.10 7.19
CA LEU A 9 -1.02 11.85 5.91
C LEU A 9 -1.99 11.23 4.90
N ILE A 10 -2.01 11.75 3.67
CA ILE A 10 -2.72 11.15 2.54
C ILE A 10 -1.79 10.17 1.83
N ILE A 11 -2.06 8.87 1.99
CA ILE A 11 -1.26 7.80 1.40
C ILE A 11 -2.03 7.24 0.20
N ALA A 12 -1.49 7.43 -1.00
CA ALA A 12 -2.13 6.96 -2.23
C ALA A 12 -1.90 5.45 -2.39
N HIS A 13 -2.93 4.67 -2.07
CA HIS A 13 -2.89 3.22 -2.10
C HIS A 13 -2.78 2.74 -3.55
N ARG A 14 -1.60 2.23 -3.88
CA ARG A 14 -1.17 1.87 -5.25
C ARG A 14 -1.23 3.03 -6.24
N GLY A 15 -1.08 4.27 -5.76
CA GLY A 15 -1.31 5.49 -6.53
C GLY A 15 -2.79 5.90 -6.55
N ALA A 16 -3.22 6.60 -7.59
CA ALA A 16 -4.62 6.98 -7.77
C ALA A 16 -5.43 5.83 -8.40
N SER A 17 -5.41 4.67 -7.72
CA SER A 17 -5.90 3.39 -8.22
C SER A 17 -7.41 3.33 -8.41
N GLY A 18 -8.16 4.31 -7.90
CA GLY A 18 -9.58 4.51 -8.21
C GLY A 18 -9.82 5.00 -9.65
N TYR A 19 -8.78 5.52 -10.33
CA TYR A 19 -8.91 6.17 -11.64
C TYR A 19 -8.03 5.55 -12.74
N LEU A 20 -6.90 4.95 -12.38
CA LEU A 20 -5.91 4.39 -13.29
C LEU A 20 -5.42 3.04 -12.76
N PRO A 21 -4.92 2.13 -13.64
CA PRO A 21 -4.45 0.82 -13.21
C PRO A 21 -3.43 0.93 -12.07
N GLU A 22 -3.66 0.12 -11.02
CA GLU A 22 -2.85 0.12 -9.80
C GLU A 22 -1.35 0.04 -10.10
N HIS A 23 -0.56 0.81 -9.35
CA HIS A 23 0.91 0.88 -9.46
C HIS A 23 1.50 1.37 -10.78
N SER A 24 0.70 1.70 -11.79
CA SER A 24 1.23 2.33 -13.00
C SER A 24 1.84 3.71 -12.70
N LEU A 25 2.90 4.09 -13.44
CA LEU A 25 3.48 5.43 -13.30
C LEU A 25 2.45 6.55 -13.53
N ALA A 26 1.43 6.30 -14.37
CA ALA A 26 0.33 7.25 -14.57
C ALA A 26 -0.53 7.40 -13.31
N ALA A 27 -0.89 6.29 -12.63
CA ALA A 27 -1.61 6.33 -11.36
C ALA A 27 -0.78 7.06 -10.28
N LYS A 28 0.54 6.85 -10.27
CA LYS A 28 1.47 7.55 -9.37
C LYS A 28 1.55 9.05 -9.69
N ALA A 29 1.64 9.42 -10.97
CA ALA A 29 1.64 10.82 -11.41
C ALA A 29 0.36 11.55 -11.02
N LEU A 30 -0.80 10.90 -11.20
CA LEU A 30 -2.09 11.45 -10.85
C LEU A 30 -2.19 11.65 -9.33
N ALA A 31 -1.92 10.62 -8.53
CA ALA A 31 -1.93 10.73 -7.06
C ALA A 31 -0.98 11.83 -6.55
N TYR A 32 0.21 11.94 -7.15
CA TYR A 32 1.13 13.03 -6.88
C TYR A 32 0.42 14.37 -7.10
N GLY A 33 -0.08 14.62 -8.31
CA GLY A 33 -0.79 15.86 -8.67
C GLY A 33 -2.02 16.17 -7.81
N LEU A 34 -2.73 15.13 -7.35
CA LEU A 34 -3.93 15.26 -6.50
C LEU A 34 -3.63 15.57 -5.03
N GLY A 35 -2.36 15.57 -4.63
CA GLY A 35 -1.95 16.05 -3.31
C GLY A 35 -1.58 14.94 -2.31
N ALA A 36 -1.22 13.73 -2.78
CA ALA A 36 -0.70 12.70 -1.89
C ALA A 36 0.57 13.16 -1.15
N ASP A 37 0.68 12.79 0.13
CA ASP A 37 1.88 12.97 0.95
C ASP A 37 2.90 11.84 0.71
N TYR A 38 2.36 10.64 0.44
CA TYR A 38 3.10 9.41 0.19
C TYR A 38 2.46 8.62 -0.95
N LEU A 39 3.30 7.98 -1.77
CA LEU A 39 2.89 7.03 -2.79
C LEU A 39 3.30 5.63 -2.34
N GLU A 40 2.38 4.68 -2.33
CA GLU A 40 2.63 3.29 -1.92
C GLU A 40 3.25 2.45 -3.05
N GLN A 41 4.14 1.53 -2.68
CA GLN A 41 4.65 0.46 -3.54
C GLN A 41 4.36 -0.89 -2.89
N ASP A 42 3.75 -1.84 -3.59
CA ASP A 42 3.79 -3.24 -3.20
C ASP A 42 4.99 -3.88 -3.89
N VAL A 43 5.93 -4.48 -3.17
CA VAL A 43 7.17 -4.99 -3.76
C VAL A 43 7.23 -6.52 -3.75
N VAL A 44 7.47 -7.10 -4.93
CA VAL A 44 7.76 -8.53 -5.16
C VAL A 44 9.01 -8.68 -6.03
N ALA A 45 9.52 -9.90 -6.21
CA ALA A 45 10.69 -10.17 -7.05
C ALA A 45 10.37 -10.99 -8.31
N SER A 46 11.08 -10.69 -9.40
CA SER A 46 11.22 -11.55 -10.58
C SER A 46 12.23 -12.68 -10.34
N ARG A 47 12.34 -13.63 -11.28
CA ARG A 47 13.30 -14.75 -11.23
C ARG A 47 14.76 -14.29 -11.16
N ASP A 48 15.09 -13.25 -11.91
CA ASP A 48 16.41 -12.64 -12.00
C ASP A 48 16.67 -11.58 -10.90
N GLY A 49 15.80 -11.50 -9.89
CA GLY A 49 16.00 -10.68 -8.70
C GLY A 49 15.63 -9.20 -8.87
N ALA A 50 14.99 -8.81 -9.97
CA ALA A 50 14.47 -7.46 -10.13
C ALA A 50 13.27 -7.22 -9.20
N LEU A 51 13.28 -6.08 -8.52
CA LEU A 51 12.17 -5.64 -7.67
C LEU A 51 11.06 -5.03 -8.54
N LEU A 52 9.86 -5.61 -8.47
CA LEU A 52 8.68 -5.19 -9.22
C LEU A 52 7.69 -4.50 -8.28
N VAL A 53 7.01 -3.47 -8.77
CA VAL A 53 5.89 -2.84 -8.05
C VAL A 53 4.59 -3.53 -8.46
N LEU A 54 4.17 -4.52 -7.67
CA LEU A 54 3.02 -5.38 -7.96
C LEU A 54 2.41 -5.93 -6.66
N HIS A 55 1.09 -5.91 -6.55
CA HIS A 55 0.39 -6.28 -5.32
C HIS A 55 0.48 -7.78 -4.99
N ASP A 56 0.32 -8.64 -5.99
CA ASP A 56 0.37 -10.09 -5.79
C ASP A 56 1.73 -10.64 -6.20
N VAL A 57 2.05 -11.84 -5.72
CA VAL A 57 3.24 -12.58 -6.19
C VAL A 57 3.03 -13.20 -7.57
N TRP A 58 1.87 -12.99 -8.20
CA TRP A 58 1.48 -13.48 -9.52
C TRP A 58 0.98 -12.37 -10.45
N LEU A 59 1.00 -12.65 -11.75
CA LEU A 59 0.76 -11.68 -12.82
C LEU A 59 -0.67 -11.71 -13.38
N ASP A 60 -1.45 -12.75 -13.09
CA ASP A 60 -2.71 -13.10 -13.76
C ASP A 60 -3.77 -12.01 -13.68
N ASP A 61 -3.93 -11.40 -12.51
CA ASP A 61 -5.01 -10.46 -12.23
C ASP A 61 -4.86 -9.14 -12.97
N VAL A 62 -3.63 -8.76 -13.33
CA VAL A 62 -3.28 -7.39 -13.77
C VAL A 62 -2.59 -7.36 -15.13
N SER A 63 -2.35 -8.53 -15.74
CA SER A 63 -1.68 -8.60 -17.04
C SER A 63 -2.29 -9.64 -17.97
N ASN A 64 -1.83 -9.68 -19.22
CA ASN A 64 -2.19 -10.71 -20.20
C ASN A 64 -1.25 -11.93 -20.19
N VAL A 65 -0.61 -12.23 -19.05
CA VAL A 65 0.39 -13.32 -18.94
C VAL A 65 -0.11 -14.68 -19.44
N ALA A 66 -1.36 -15.04 -19.16
CA ALA A 66 -1.94 -16.31 -19.57
C ALA A 66 -2.09 -16.45 -21.10
N GLU A 67 -2.30 -15.33 -21.80
CA GLU A 67 -2.34 -15.28 -23.26
C GLU A 67 -0.93 -15.30 -23.86
N ARG A 68 0.02 -14.60 -23.21
CA ARG A 68 1.38 -14.39 -23.71
C ARG A 68 2.31 -15.58 -23.48
N PHE A 69 2.14 -16.28 -22.36
CA PHE A 69 3.01 -17.36 -21.89
C PHE A 69 2.21 -18.63 -21.56
N THR A 70 1.56 -19.21 -22.58
CA THR A 70 0.81 -20.46 -22.45
C THR A 70 1.66 -21.59 -21.87
N GLY A 71 1.15 -22.27 -20.85
CA GLY A 71 1.83 -23.42 -20.23
C GLY A 71 2.94 -23.04 -19.23
N ARG A 72 3.04 -21.77 -18.83
CA ARG A 72 3.99 -21.30 -17.81
C ARG A 72 3.35 -21.06 -16.44
N SER A 73 2.11 -21.48 -16.25
CA SER A 73 1.46 -21.47 -14.94
C SER A 73 2.01 -22.60 -14.06
N ARG A 74 1.97 -22.43 -12.73
CA ARG A 74 2.15 -23.53 -11.78
C ARG A 74 0.89 -24.41 -11.71
N GLU A 75 0.92 -25.46 -10.88
CA GLU A 75 -0.15 -26.45 -10.75
C GLU A 75 -1.50 -25.85 -10.33
N ASP A 76 -1.47 -24.71 -9.63
CA ASP A 76 -2.65 -23.94 -9.22
C ASP A 76 -3.22 -23.04 -10.33
N GLY A 77 -2.62 -23.06 -11.52
CA GLY A 77 -3.01 -22.25 -12.67
C GLY A 77 -2.54 -20.80 -12.62
N ARG A 78 -1.68 -20.42 -11.67
CA ARG A 78 -1.16 -19.05 -11.53
C ARG A 78 0.21 -18.86 -12.19
N HIS A 79 0.49 -17.64 -12.66
CA HIS A 79 1.77 -17.25 -13.23
C HIS A 79 2.52 -16.36 -12.24
N TYR A 80 3.43 -16.96 -11.47
CA TYR A 80 4.18 -16.28 -10.42
C TYR A 80 5.29 -15.40 -10.99
N CYS A 81 5.47 -14.20 -10.44
CA CYS A 81 6.51 -13.25 -10.88
C CYS A 81 7.91 -13.88 -10.86
N ILE A 82 8.19 -14.71 -9.85
CA ILE A 82 9.48 -15.38 -9.64
C ILE A 82 9.80 -16.45 -10.69
N ASP A 83 8.85 -16.80 -11.56
CA ASP A 83 9.06 -17.75 -12.65
C ASP A 83 9.44 -17.07 -13.96
N PHE A 84 9.50 -15.73 -14.01
CA PHE A 84 9.81 -14.93 -15.19
C PHE A 84 10.97 -13.96 -14.91
N ASP A 85 11.86 -13.77 -15.89
CA ASP A 85 12.85 -12.70 -15.83
C ASP A 85 12.18 -11.34 -16.10
N LEU A 86 12.82 -10.24 -15.68
CA LEU A 86 12.28 -8.89 -15.89
C LEU A 86 11.97 -8.63 -17.37
N ASP A 87 12.85 -9.05 -18.28
CA ASP A 87 12.66 -8.85 -19.71
C ASP A 87 11.42 -9.59 -20.24
N GLU A 88 11.08 -10.77 -19.70
CA GLU A 88 9.82 -11.47 -20.03
C GLU A 88 8.62 -10.65 -19.55
N ILE A 89 8.66 -10.17 -18.31
CA ILE A 89 7.60 -9.40 -17.66
C ILE A 89 7.35 -8.07 -18.38
N GLN A 90 8.41 -7.38 -18.84
CA GLN A 90 8.29 -6.12 -19.58
C GLN A 90 7.61 -6.28 -20.95
N THR A 91 7.42 -7.51 -21.46
CA THR A 91 6.64 -7.74 -22.69
C THR A 91 5.13 -7.83 -22.46
N LEU A 92 4.69 -7.87 -21.21
CA LEU A 92 3.28 -8.00 -20.85
C LEU A 92 2.52 -6.69 -21.02
N GLN A 93 1.25 -6.81 -21.38
CA GLN A 93 0.31 -5.70 -21.28
C GLN A 93 -0.27 -5.71 -19.87
N PHE A 94 -0.10 -4.59 -19.17
CA PHE A 94 -0.67 -4.38 -17.85
C PHE A 94 -1.98 -3.57 -17.94
N GLY A 95 -2.87 -3.75 -16.99
CA GLY A 95 -4.14 -3.02 -16.96
C GLY A 95 -4.91 -3.19 -15.65
N GLU A 96 -6.14 -2.68 -15.65
CA GLU A 96 -7.04 -2.75 -14.49
C GLU A 96 -7.28 -4.20 -14.05
N ARG A 97 -7.41 -4.40 -12.74
CA ARG A 97 -7.50 -5.73 -12.15
C ARG A 97 -8.75 -6.48 -12.61
N VAL A 98 -8.57 -7.76 -12.96
CA VAL A 98 -9.66 -8.68 -13.33
C VAL A 98 -9.67 -9.93 -12.45
N ASP A 99 -10.82 -10.59 -12.43
CA ASP A 99 -10.87 -12.02 -12.10
C ASP A 99 -10.29 -12.81 -13.30
N PRO A 100 -9.18 -13.54 -13.13
CA PRO A 100 -8.53 -14.24 -14.23
C PRO A 100 -9.34 -15.42 -14.78
N ALA A 101 -10.30 -15.96 -14.03
CA ALA A 101 -11.15 -17.06 -14.49
C ALA A 101 -12.27 -16.55 -15.42
N THR A 102 -12.75 -15.32 -15.21
CA THR A 102 -13.89 -14.76 -15.95
C THR A 102 -13.50 -13.61 -16.89
N GLY A 103 -12.34 -12.99 -16.69
CA GLY A 103 -11.89 -11.77 -17.37
C GLY A 103 -12.66 -10.51 -16.94
N GLN A 104 -13.54 -10.59 -15.94
CA GLN A 104 -14.34 -9.46 -15.48
C GLN A 104 -13.50 -8.51 -14.62
N GLU A 105 -13.64 -7.20 -14.86
CA GLU A 105 -13.02 -6.16 -14.04
C GLU A 105 -13.51 -6.26 -12.59
N LYS A 106 -12.57 -6.28 -11.64
CA LYS A 106 -12.87 -6.40 -10.21
C LYS A 106 -13.58 -5.16 -9.65
N PHE A 107 -13.33 -4.01 -10.27
CA PHE A 107 -13.92 -2.72 -9.91
C PHE A 107 -14.59 -2.10 -11.14
N PRO A 108 -15.84 -2.49 -11.43
CA PRO A 108 -16.60 -1.87 -12.52
C PRO A 108 -16.69 -0.36 -12.33
N GLY A 109 -16.33 0.41 -13.37
CA GLY A 109 -16.36 1.88 -13.33
C GLY A 109 -15.00 2.54 -13.06
N ARG A 110 -13.96 1.76 -12.74
CA ARG A 110 -12.56 2.23 -12.80
C ARG A 110 -12.04 2.23 -14.25
N PHE A 111 -10.73 2.34 -14.42
CA PHE A 111 -10.12 2.44 -15.73
C PHE A 111 -10.46 1.23 -16.61
N ALA A 112 -10.92 1.48 -17.83
CA ALA A 112 -11.29 0.40 -18.74
C ALA A 112 -10.05 -0.37 -19.20
N ARG A 113 -9.91 -1.65 -18.80
CA ARG A 113 -8.72 -2.48 -19.08
C ARG A 113 -8.37 -2.52 -20.56
N LYS A 114 -9.38 -2.57 -21.43
CA LYS A 114 -9.25 -2.62 -22.89
C LYS A 114 -8.52 -1.42 -23.51
N ALA A 115 -8.40 -0.30 -22.81
CA ALA A 115 -7.67 0.87 -23.32
C ALA A 115 -6.16 0.61 -23.38
N GLY A 116 -5.64 -0.32 -22.56
CA GLY A 116 -4.23 -0.72 -22.56
C GLY A 116 -3.25 0.43 -22.30
N GLY A 117 -1.97 0.23 -22.65
CA GLY A 117 -0.93 1.26 -22.58
C GLY A 117 -0.10 1.28 -21.30
N PHE A 118 -0.20 0.25 -20.46
CA PHE A 118 0.56 0.15 -19.22
C PHE A 118 1.47 -1.07 -19.22
N LYS A 119 2.50 -1.01 -18.36
CA LYS A 119 3.48 -2.06 -18.12
C LYS A 119 3.70 -2.23 -16.62
N VAL A 120 4.23 -3.38 -16.21
CA VAL A 120 4.76 -3.54 -14.85
C VAL A 120 5.95 -2.58 -14.67
N VAL A 121 5.98 -1.92 -13.52
CA VAL A 121 7.00 -0.93 -13.17
C VAL A 121 7.99 -1.58 -12.21
N THR A 122 9.29 -1.34 -12.39
CA THR A 122 10.28 -1.75 -11.38
C THR A 122 10.33 -0.77 -10.22
N PHE A 123 10.73 -1.23 -9.04
CA PHE A 123 10.89 -0.36 -7.88
C PHE A 123 11.83 0.81 -8.18
N ASP A 124 12.99 0.54 -8.78
CA ASP A 124 13.99 1.52 -9.20
C ASP A 124 13.46 2.54 -10.24
N GLU A 125 12.64 2.09 -11.21
CA GLU A 125 11.94 3.01 -12.14
C GLU A 125 11.02 3.97 -11.39
N GLU A 126 10.21 3.45 -10.45
CA GLU A 126 9.27 4.28 -9.70
C GLU A 126 9.98 5.25 -8.74
N ILE A 127 11.03 4.81 -8.04
CA ILE A 127 11.81 5.68 -7.17
C ILE A 127 12.37 6.87 -7.95
N ARG A 128 13.02 6.61 -9.10
CA ARG A 128 13.54 7.69 -9.95
C ARG A 128 12.44 8.61 -10.45
N PHE A 129 11.28 8.05 -10.79
CA PHE A 129 10.13 8.82 -11.21
C PHE A 129 9.67 9.80 -10.12
N ILE A 130 9.51 9.33 -8.89
CA ILE A 130 9.08 10.15 -7.74
C ILE A 130 10.14 11.20 -7.40
N GLN A 131 11.42 10.84 -7.37
CA GLN A 131 12.52 11.77 -7.15
C GLN A 131 12.58 12.85 -8.24
N GLY A 132 12.35 12.49 -9.50
CA GLY A 132 12.25 13.41 -10.62
C GLY A 132 11.06 14.38 -10.51
N LEU A 133 9.89 13.89 -10.08
CA LEU A 133 8.73 14.74 -9.78
C LEU A 133 9.02 15.71 -8.63
N ASN A 134 9.67 15.25 -7.56
CA ASN A 134 10.08 16.11 -6.45
C ASN A 134 11.04 17.21 -6.92
N ALA A 135 12.06 16.86 -7.71
CA ALA A 135 13.00 17.81 -8.25
C ALA A 135 12.34 18.85 -9.19
N SER A 136 11.42 18.42 -10.05
CA SER A 136 10.80 19.29 -11.06
C SER A 136 9.66 20.16 -10.51
N THR A 137 8.94 19.70 -9.49
CA THR A 137 7.79 20.44 -8.92
C THR A 137 8.13 21.19 -7.64
N GLY A 138 9.28 20.91 -7.02
CA GLY A 138 9.69 21.47 -5.73
C GLY A 138 8.94 20.89 -4.53
N ARG A 139 8.06 19.91 -4.74
CA ARG A 139 7.44 19.14 -3.64
C ARG A 139 8.39 18.06 -3.15
N ASN A 140 8.05 17.48 -2.00
CA ASN A 140 8.79 16.37 -1.40
C ASN A 140 7.80 15.27 -1.00
N VAL A 141 7.24 14.56 -1.98
CA VAL A 141 6.33 13.43 -1.74
C VAL A 141 7.16 12.21 -1.36
N GLY A 142 6.72 11.48 -0.34
CA GLY A 142 7.40 10.29 0.18
C GLY A 142 7.02 8.99 -0.52
N ILE A 143 7.74 7.92 -0.17
CA ILE A 143 7.46 6.55 -0.61
C ILE A 143 6.99 5.69 0.56
N TYR A 144 6.21 4.66 0.26
CA TYR A 144 5.63 3.77 1.27
C TYR A 144 5.69 2.31 0.79
N PRO A 145 6.90 1.72 0.69
CA PRO A 145 7.06 0.35 0.21
C PRO A 145 6.55 -0.71 1.20
N GLU A 146 5.84 -1.70 0.67
CA GLU A 146 5.44 -2.94 1.34
C GLU A 146 6.30 -4.11 0.86
N ILE A 147 6.87 -4.88 1.80
CA ILE A 147 7.47 -6.19 1.49
C ILE A 147 6.35 -7.23 1.39
N LYS A 148 6.05 -7.72 0.19
CA LYS A 148 4.97 -8.70 -0.01
C LYS A 148 5.44 -10.12 0.28
N VAL A 149 4.71 -10.81 1.16
CA VAL A 149 4.86 -12.24 1.42
C VAL A 149 6.34 -12.69 1.56
N PRO A 150 7.13 -12.08 2.47
CA PRO A 150 8.58 -12.27 2.51
C PRO A 150 9.00 -13.72 2.74
N GLN A 151 8.31 -14.44 3.62
CA GLN A 151 8.62 -15.84 3.93
C GLN A 151 8.46 -16.74 2.69
N TRP A 152 7.41 -16.51 1.90
CA TRP A 152 7.23 -17.22 0.63
C TRP A 152 8.39 -16.93 -0.33
N HIS A 153 8.84 -15.68 -0.46
CA HIS A 153 10.00 -15.36 -1.31
C HIS A 153 11.27 -16.08 -0.84
N VAL A 154 11.50 -16.15 0.47
CA VAL A 154 12.64 -16.90 1.04
C VAL A 154 12.54 -18.39 0.69
N GLU A 155 11.36 -18.99 0.77
CA GLU A 155 11.12 -20.38 0.33
C GLU A 155 11.36 -20.58 -1.18
N GLN A 156 11.15 -19.53 -1.98
CA GLN A 156 11.50 -19.52 -3.41
C GLN A 156 12.98 -19.20 -3.69
N GLY A 157 13.80 -18.97 -2.65
CA GLY A 157 15.23 -18.70 -2.77
C GLY A 157 15.61 -17.22 -2.92
N ILE A 158 14.69 -16.28 -2.67
CA ILE A 158 14.94 -14.84 -2.74
C ILE A 158 14.69 -14.18 -1.38
N ASP A 159 15.71 -13.52 -0.82
CA ASP A 159 15.53 -12.64 0.35
C ASP A 159 15.04 -11.25 -0.09
N LEU A 160 13.73 -11.15 -0.29
CA LEU A 160 13.09 -9.92 -0.78
C LEU A 160 13.35 -8.71 0.13
N ALA A 161 13.37 -8.91 1.45
CA ALA A 161 13.60 -7.83 2.39
C ALA A 161 15.03 -7.28 2.24
N ALA A 162 16.04 -8.16 2.12
CA ALA A 162 17.41 -7.73 1.89
C ALA A 162 17.55 -6.96 0.57
N LEU A 163 17.00 -7.48 -0.53
CA LEU A 163 17.03 -6.79 -1.83
C LEU A 163 16.39 -5.40 -1.78
N LEU A 164 15.24 -5.27 -1.11
CA LEU A 164 14.57 -3.98 -0.97
C LEU A 164 15.37 -3.01 -0.12
N ILE A 165 15.98 -3.45 0.98
CA ILE A 165 16.82 -2.60 1.83
C ILE A 165 18.05 -2.10 1.06
N ASP A 166 18.70 -2.97 0.28
CA ASP A 166 19.83 -2.58 -0.57
C ASP A 166 19.41 -1.55 -1.63
N ALA A 167 18.24 -1.75 -2.26
CA ALA A 167 17.69 -0.79 -3.22
C ALA A 167 17.36 0.56 -2.56
N LEU A 168 16.77 0.55 -1.37
CA LEU A 168 16.47 1.77 -0.60
C LEU A 168 17.75 2.54 -0.24
N ASP A 169 18.80 1.85 0.19
CA ASP A 169 20.10 2.48 0.47
C ASP A 169 20.73 3.08 -0.79
N ALA A 170 20.72 2.33 -1.90
CA ALA A 170 21.24 2.79 -3.19
C ALA A 170 20.55 4.08 -3.69
N HIS A 171 19.27 4.27 -3.35
CA HIS A 171 18.51 5.47 -3.66
C HIS A 171 18.57 6.57 -2.57
N GLY A 172 19.36 6.36 -1.51
CA GLY A 172 19.62 7.34 -0.45
C GLY A 172 18.57 7.38 0.66
N TYR A 173 17.63 6.43 0.71
CA TYR A 173 16.56 6.46 1.71
C TYR A 173 17.01 6.09 3.12
N LEU A 174 18.20 5.50 3.30
CA LEU A 174 18.76 5.14 4.62
C LEU A 174 19.78 6.14 5.16
N GLN A 175 20.19 7.14 4.36
CA GLN A 175 21.38 7.97 4.64
C GLN A 175 21.05 9.34 5.27
N GLN A 176 19.76 9.71 5.38
CA GLN A 176 19.30 10.96 6.01
C GLN A 176 17.81 10.90 6.41
N ALA A 177 17.26 11.99 6.94
CA ALA A 177 15.82 12.17 7.15
C ALA A 177 15.06 12.12 5.81
N SER A 178 14.71 10.91 5.40
CA SER A 178 13.98 10.63 4.16
C SER A 178 12.50 10.48 4.44
N ARG A 179 11.66 10.89 3.47
CA ARG A 179 10.22 10.67 3.55
C ARG A 179 9.89 9.25 3.11
N ILE A 180 10.01 8.32 4.04
CA ILE A 180 9.75 6.90 3.83
C ILE A 180 9.04 6.28 5.04
N TYR A 181 8.13 5.35 4.75
CA TYR A 181 7.69 4.31 5.69
C TYR A 181 7.87 2.95 5.04
N LEU A 182 8.48 2.00 5.74
CA LEU A 182 8.48 0.60 5.30
C LEU A 182 7.33 -0.13 5.99
N GLN A 183 6.55 -0.91 5.25
CA GLN A 183 5.50 -1.75 5.81
C GLN A 183 5.62 -3.22 5.45
N CYS A 184 5.06 -4.07 6.28
CA CYS A 184 4.93 -5.50 6.02
C CYS A 184 3.89 -6.12 6.97
N PHE A 185 3.25 -7.20 6.54
CA PHE A 185 2.43 -8.04 7.43
C PHE A 185 3.26 -8.96 8.33
N ASP A 186 4.47 -9.34 7.92
CA ASP A 186 5.30 -10.33 8.61
C ASP A 186 6.15 -9.68 9.72
N ALA A 187 5.72 -9.86 10.97
CA ALA A 187 6.38 -9.27 12.15
C ALA A 187 7.85 -9.73 12.31
N GLU A 188 8.15 -10.99 11.97
CA GLU A 188 9.51 -11.52 12.05
C GLU A 188 10.44 -10.81 11.07
N THR A 189 9.99 -10.63 9.82
CA THR A 189 10.72 -9.85 8.81
C THR A 189 10.95 -8.41 9.28
N LEU A 190 9.93 -7.76 9.85
CA LEU A 190 10.10 -6.39 10.37
C LEU A 190 11.08 -6.32 11.54
N GLY A 191 11.06 -7.30 12.45
CA GLY A 191 12.04 -7.42 13.52
C GLY A 191 13.46 -7.56 12.99
N ARG A 192 13.66 -8.42 11.96
CA ARG A 192 14.95 -8.59 11.29
C ARG A 192 15.41 -7.31 10.60
N VAL A 193 14.54 -6.64 9.85
CA VAL A 193 14.85 -5.36 9.21
C VAL A 193 15.24 -4.31 10.25
N ARG A 194 14.49 -4.19 11.36
CA ARG A 194 14.82 -3.25 12.43
C ARG A 194 16.23 -3.47 12.99
N GLN A 195 16.63 -4.73 13.18
CA GLN A 195 17.98 -5.05 13.64
C GLN A 195 19.07 -4.66 12.63
N GLN A 196 18.76 -4.74 11.33
CA GLN A 196 19.69 -4.40 10.25
C GLN A 196 19.85 -2.88 10.07
N VAL A 197 18.76 -2.13 10.00
CA VAL A 197 18.79 -0.69 9.64
C VAL A 197 18.63 0.27 10.82
N GLY A 198 18.45 -0.24 12.03
CA GLY A 198 18.27 0.57 13.23
C GLY A 198 17.01 1.44 13.16
N THR A 199 17.02 2.61 13.80
CA THR A 199 15.86 3.50 13.93
C THR A 199 15.69 4.51 12.79
N ALA A 200 16.59 4.51 11.81
CA ALA A 200 16.56 5.46 10.69
C ALA A 200 15.35 5.27 9.76
N LEU A 201 14.81 4.05 9.70
CA LEU A 201 13.66 3.70 8.86
C LEU A 201 12.39 3.57 9.71
N PRO A 202 11.39 4.45 9.52
CA PRO A 202 10.06 4.25 10.13
C PRO A 202 9.43 2.95 9.61
N ILE A 203 9.00 2.08 10.53
CA ILE A 203 8.39 0.77 10.20
C ILE A 203 6.94 0.75 10.64
N ILE A 204 6.08 0.17 9.80
CA ILE A 204 4.64 0.03 10.03
C ILE A 204 4.25 -1.45 9.95
N GLN A 205 3.72 -1.98 11.05
CA GLN A 205 3.18 -3.35 11.09
C GLN A 205 1.77 -3.36 10.47
N LEU A 206 1.58 -4.07 9.37
CA LEU A 206 0.27 -4.25 8.76
C LEU A 206 -0.55 -5.29 9.54
N LEU A 207 -1.84 -5.02 9.77
CA LEU A 207 -2.75 -5.92 10.49
C LEU A 207 -3.98 -6.22 9.62
N ASN A 208 -4.16 -7.48 9.26
CA ASN A 208 -5.32 -7.91 8.47
C ASN A 208 -6.60 -7.96 9.32
N SER A 209 -7.77 -7.97 8.68
CA SER A 209 -9.07 -7.96 9.37
C SER A 209 -9.35 -9.16 10.29
N SER A 210 -8.58 -10.25 10.16
CA SER A 210 -8.67 -11.43 11.03
C SER A 210 -7.71 -11.39 12.23
N THR A 211 -6.86 -10.37 12.32
CA THR A 211 -5.89 -10.24 13.39
C THR A 211 -6.59 -9.99 14.71
N LYS A 212 -6.33 -10.82 15.72
CA LYS A 212 -6.79 -10.58 17.08
C LYS A 212 -5.87 -9.55 17.73
N VAL A 213 -6.35 -8.32 17.84
CA VAL A 213 -5.57 -7.23 18.43
C VAL A 213 -5.92 -7.07 19.90
N ASP A 214 -4.90 -7.10 20.75
CA ASP A 214 -4.97 -6.72 22.15
C ASP A 214 -3.79 -5.81 22.52
N ILE A 215 -3.84 -5.21 23.70
CA ILE A 215 -2.78 -4.29 24.15
C ILE A 215 -1.42 -4.97 24.30
N LYS A 216 -1.38 -6.30 24.49
CA LYS A 216 -0.12 -7.04 24.59
C LYS A 216 0.54 -7.09 23.21
N LEU A 217 -0.20 -7.46 22.16
CA LEU A 217 0.28 -7.42 20.79
C LEU A 217 0.76 -6.02 20.41
N LEU A 218 -0.01 -4.97 20.73
CA LEU A 218 0.39 -3.60 20.44
C LEU A 218 1.71 -3.24 21.15
N ARG A 219 1.91 -3.64 22.40
CA ARG A 219 3.21 -3.46 23.10
C ARG A 219 4.34 -4.25 22.45
N ASP A 220 4.09 -5.48 22.03
CA ASP A 220 5.10 -6.29 21.34
C ASP A 220 5.53 -5.60 20.02
N ILE A 221 4.59 -5.00 19.29
CA ILE A 221 4.84 -4.22 18.07
C ILE A 221 5.77 -3.02 18.33
N THR A 222 5.65 -2.33 19.46
CA THR A 222 6.55 -1.19 19.80
C THR A 222 8.03 -1.58 19.88
N GLY A 223 8.34 -2.86 20.03
CA GLY A 223 9.71 -3.35 20.04
C GLY A 223 10.42 -3.25 18.68
N TYR A 224 9.68 -3.12 17.58
CA TYR A 224 10.27 -3.08 16.23
C TYR A 224 9.61 -2.09 15.27
N ALA A 225 8.36 -1.69 15.47
CA ALA A 225 7.62 -0.77 14.59
C ALA A 225 7.33 0.57 15.26
N ASN A 226 7.13 1.60 14.44
CA ASN A 226 6.74 2.95 14.82
C ASN A 226 5.22 3.16 14.75
N GLY A 227 4.50 2.29 14.05
CA GLY A 227 3.07 2.36 13.92
C GLY A 227 2.46 1.08 13.37
N ILE A 228 1.15 1.10 13.22
CA ILE A 228 0.36 0.01 12.65
C ILE A 228 -0.42 0.52 11.45
N GLY A 229 -0.54 -0.33 10.43
CA GLY A 229 -1.45 -0.12 9.32
C GLY A 229 -2.56 -1.17 9.39
N PRO A 230 -3.64 -0.94 10.15
CA PRO A 230 -4.70 -1.93 10.28
C PRO A 230 -5.68 -1.87 9.11
N SER A 231 -6.29 -3.01 8.78
CA SER A 231 -7.54 -2.99 8.04
C SER A 231 -8.55 -2.13 8.79
N MET A 232 -9.26 -1.25 8.06
CA MET A 232 -10.35 -0.43 8.60
C MET A 232 -11.39 -1.26 9.37
N LYS A 233 -11.57 -2.53 9.00
CA LYS A 233 -12.46 -3.48 9.68
C LYS A 233 -12.05 -3.88 11.10
N LEU A 234 -10.81 -3.59 11.52
CA LEU A 234 -10.38 -3.75 12.92
C LEU A 234 -10.73 -2.53 13.78
N ILE A 235 -11.08 -1.40 13.14
CA ILE A 235 -11.43 -0.14 13.80
C ILE A 235 -12.95 0.05 13.78
N MET A 236 -13.58 -0.18 12.63
CA MET A 236 -15.02 -0.02 12.42
C MET A 236 -15.63 -1.34 11.95
N HIS A 237 -16.49 -1.93 12.78
CA HIS A 237 -17.11 -3.23 12.51
C HIS A 237 -18.40 -3.11 11.68
N GLY A 238 -18.98 -1.91 11.58
CA GLY A 238 -20.20 -1.64 10.84
C GLY A 238 -20.98 -0.49 11.46
N MET A 239 -22.30 -0.54 11.31
CA MET A 239 -23.24 0.44 11.87
C MET A 239 -24.05 -0.20 13.00
N GLN A 240 -24.29 0.56 14.07
CA GLN A 240 -25.22 0.21 15.14
C GLN A 240 -26.67 0.48 14.70
N PRO A 241 -27.68 -0.13 15.37
CA PRO A 241 -29.09 0.08 15.04
C PRO A 241 -29.58 1.54 15.14
N ASP A 242 -28.89 2.38 15.92
CA ASP A 242 -29.18 3.80 16.08
C ASP A 242 -28.53 4.70 15.01
N GLY A 243 -27.80 4.10 14.05
CA GLY A 243 -27.10 4.80 12.99
C GLY A 243 -25.71 5.32 13.37
N SER A 244 -25.23 5.05 14.58
CA SER A 244 -23.84 5.33 14.96
C SER A 244 -22.87 4.24 14.45
N PHE A 245 -21.57 4.54 14.43
CA PHE A 245 -20.56 3.57 14.03
C PHE A 245 -20.26 2.58 15.16
N ASP A 246 -20.12 1.29 14.82
CA ASP A 246 -19.61 0.26 15.74
C ASP A 246 -18.07 0.28 15.72
N LEU A 247 -17.46 0.77 16.79
CA LEU A 247 -16.03 1.09 16.87
C LEU A 247 -15.30 0.26 17.92
N SER A 248 -14.04 -0.06 17.63
CA SER A 248 -13.09 -0.58 18.61
C SER A 248 -12.26 0.54 19.26
N ASP A 249 -11.59 0.22 20.36
CA ASP A 249 -10.63 1.14 21.02
C ASP A 249 -9.22 1.07 20.39
N LEU A 250 -9.05 0.48 19.20
CA LEU A 250 -7.73 0.21 18.63
C LEU A 250 -6.89 1.48 18.45
N VAL A 251 -7.48 2.55 17.92
CA VAL A 251 -6.76 3.82 17.65
C VAL A 251 -6.25 4.42 18.97
N SER A 252 -7.12 4.55 19.96
CA SER A 252 -6.76 5.13 21.26
C SER A 252 -5.75 4.26 22.03
N GLN A 253 -5.87 2.93 21.95
CA GLN A 253 -4.90 2.01 22.55
C GLN A 253 -3.52 2.12 21.89
N ALA A 254 -3.45 2.17 20.56
CA ALA A 254 -2.20 2.34 19.83
C ALA A 254 -1.51 3.67 20.17
N HIS A 255 -2.26 4.78 20.17
CA HIS A 255 -1.75 6.09 20.56
C HIS A 255 -1.27 6.14 22.01
N SER A 256 -1.95 5.45 22.94
CA SER A 256 -1.57 5.43 24.35
C SER A 256 -0.17 4.86 24.62
N ILE A 257 0.37 4.11 23.67
CA ILE A 257 1.73 3.54 23.71
C ILE A 257 2.64 4.06 22.59
N GLY A 258 2.23 5.15 21.91
CA GLY A 258 3.06 5.87 20.95
C GLY A 258 3.16 5.27 19.55
N LEU A 259 2.25 4.38 19.15
CA LEU A 259 2.17 3.87 17.77
C LEU A 259 1.33 4.81 16.90
N GLU A 260 1.85 5.18 15.73
CA GLU A 260 1.05 5.81 14.67
C GLU A 260 0.02 4.82 14.09
N VAL A 261 -1.11 5.32 13.59
CA VAL A 261 -2.17 4.47 13.01
C VAL A 261 -2.51 4.93 11.59
N HIS A 262 -2.20 4.09 10.60
CA HIS A 262 -2.43 4.35 9.17
C HIS A 262 -3.39 3.32 8.53
N PRO A 263 -4.72 3.38 8.76
CA PRO A 263 -5.62 2.35 8.28
C PRO A 263 -5.76 2.29 6.76
N TYR A 264 -6.09 1.09 6.26
CA TYR A 264 -6.37 0.81 4.86
C TYR A 264 -7.71 0.07 4.67
N THR A 265 -8.46 0.23 3.58
CA THR A 265 -8.30 1.20 2.48
C THR A 265 -9.62 1.95 2.29
N PHE A 266 -9.56 3.26 2.17
CA PHE A 266 -10.72 4.12 1.97
C PHE A 266 -11.07 4.17 0.47
N ARG A 267 -12.25 3.63 0.15
CA ARG A 267 -12.75 3.47 -1.22
C ARG A 267 -14.20 3.94 -1.30
N VAL A 268 -14.47 4.99 -2.07
CA VAL A 268 -15.84 5.48 -2.28
C VAL A 268 -16.69 4.49 -3.07
N ASP A 269 -16.06 3.64 -3.89
CA ASP A 269 -16.71 2.59 -4.68
C ASP A 269 -16.82 1.24 -3.93
N GLN A 270 -16.32 1.15 -2.70
CA GLN A 270 -16.43 0.00 -1.81
C GLN A 270 -16.59 0.43 -0.36
N MET A 271 -17.67 1.15 -0.09
CA MET A 271 -17.99 1.62 1.25
C MET A 271 -18.26 0.46 2.23
N PRO A 272 -17.92 0.62 3.51
CA PRO A 272 -18.32 -0.32 4.56
C PRO A 272 -19.85 -0.52 4.58
N GLU A 273 -20.30 -1.70 5.02
CA GLU A 273 -21.71 -2.04 5.06
C GLU A 273 -22.52 -1.04 5.91
N GLY A 274 -23.63 -0.55 5.36
CA GLY A 274 -24.47 0.47 5.99
C GLY A 274 -23.93 1.91 5.93
N CYS A 275 -22.70 2.11 5.45
CA CYS A 275 -22.12 3.43 5.24
C CYS A 275 -22.35 3.90 3.80
N HIS A 276 -22.93 5.09 3.62
CA HIS A 276 -23.28 5.64 2.31
C HIS A 276 -22.75 7.06 2.07
N ASP A 277 -22.06 7.63 3.04
CA ASP A 277 -21.50 8.97 3.00
C ASP A 277 -19.99 8.87 3.24
N PHE A 278 -19.21 9.17 2.20
CA PHE A 278 -17.76 9.10 2.27
C PHE A 278 -17.18 10.20 3.17
N ASP A 279 -17.77 11.40 3.19
CA ASP A 279 -17.32 12.50 4.04
C ASP A 279 -17.60 12.20 5.51
N ALA A 280 -18.72 11.53 5.82
CA ALA A 280 -18.98 11.05 7.17
C ALA A 280 -17.94 10.01 7.62
N LEU A 281 -17.55 9.09 6.72
CA LEU A 281 -16.48 8.13 7.00
C LEU A 281 -15.13 8.82 7.20
N LEU A 282 -14.78 9.81 6.37
CA LEU A 282 -13.55 10.58 6.53
C LEU A 282 -13.57 11.39 7.84
N ARG A 283 -14.68 12.04 8.17
CA ARG A 283 -14.84 12.77 9.45
C ARG A 283 -14.61 11.87 10.65
N LEU A 284 -15.20 10.68 10.67
CA LEU A 284 -14.98 9.70 11.72
C LEU A 284 -13.48 9.41 11.91
N PHE A 285 -12.78 9.01 10.86
CA PHE A 285 -11.39 8.56 11.00
C PHE A 285 -10.41 9.71 11.22
N ILE A 286 -10.61 10.83 10.52
CA ILE A 286 -9.69 11.98 10.55
C ILE A 286 -9.93 12.87 11.76
N THR A 287 -11.19 13.16 12.09
CA THR A 287 -11.54 14.13 13.13
C THR A 287 -11.85 13.45 14.46
N ASP A 288 -12.71 12.42 14.45
CA ASP A 288 -13.22 11.86 15.70
C ASP A 288 -12.25 10.84 16.32
N LEU A 289 -11.66 9.98 15.49
CA LEU A 289 -10.65 9.00 15.90
C LEU A 289 -9.23 9.56 15.85
N GLY A 290 -8.95 10.52 14.95
CA GLY A 290 -7.66 11.19 14.86
C GLY A 290 -6.52 10.30 14.36
N VAL A 291 -6.75 9.49 13.31
CA VAL A 291 -5.67 8.67 12.71
C VAL A 291 -4.53 9.52 12.16
N ASP A 292 -3.30 8.99 12.13
CA ASP A 292 -2.10 9.74 11.74
C ASP A 292 -1.91 9.85 10.21
N GLY A 293 -2.60 8.99 9.48
CA GLY A 293 -2.55 8.88 8.03
C GLY A 293 -3.59 7.87 7.57
N LEU A 294 -3.90 7.81 6.28
CA LEU A 294 -4.82 6.82 5.75
C LEU A 294 -4.51 6.48 4.29
N PHE A 295 -4.74 5.21 3.96
CA PHE A 295 -4.58 4.68 2.61
C PHE A 295 -5.89 4.83 1.83
N THR A 296 -5.85 5.49 0.68
CA THR A 296 -7.02 5.65 -0.19
C THR A 296 -6.70 5.40 -1.65
N ASP A 297 -7.67 4.86 -2.38
CA ASP A 297 -7.63 4.73 -3.84
C ASP A 297 -8.00 6.07 -4.54
N PHE A 298 -8.61 7.02 -3.81
CA PHE A 298 -9.20 8.27 -4.30
C PHE A 298 -8.57 9.48 -3.60
N THR A 299 -7.30 9.76 -3.93
CA THR A 299 -6.46 10.78 -3.27
C THR A 299 -7.12 12.16 -3.20
N ASP A 300 -7.76 12.59 -4.27
CA ASP A 300 -8.40 13.90 -4.40
C ASP A 300 -9.57 14.09 -3.45
N LEU A 301 -10.38 13.05 -3.22
CA LEU A 301 -11.53 13.14 -2.32
C LEU A 301 -11.08 13.38 -0.88
N VAL A 302 -10.05 12.66 -0.43
CA VAL A 302 -9.46 12.88 0.90
C VAL A 302 -8.79 14.25 0.99
N ALA A 303 -8.05 14.65 -0.05
CA ALA A 303 -7.41 15.96 -0.09
C ALA A 303 -8.43 17.11 -0.09
N GLN A 304 -9.56 16.94 -0.77
CA GLN A 304 -10.65 17.91 -0.78
C GLN A 304 -11.31 18.01 0.59
N PHE A 305 -11.65 16.86 1.21
CA PHE A 305 -12.21 16.82 2.56
C PHE A 305 -11.31 17.56 3.57
N ILE A 306 -10.00 17.31 3.56
CA ILE A 306 -9.05 17.96 4.46
C ILE A 306 -8.95 19.47 4.20
N ARG A 307 -9.07 19.92 2.95
CA ARG A 307 -9.06 21.36 2.61
C ARG A 307 -10.31 22.09 3.07
N ASP A 308 -11.45 21.41 3.10
CA ASP A 308 -12.76 21.98 3.43
C ASP A 308 -13.08 21.91 4.94
N ALA A 309 -12.29 21.17 5.72
CA ALA A 309 -12.49 20.91 7.15
C ALA A 309 -12.09 22.07 8.08
#